data_AF-A0A7D5SEJ2-F1
#
_entry.id   AF-A0A7D5SEJ2-F1
#
_cell.length_a   1.000
_cell.length_b   1.000
_cell.length_c   1.000
_cell.angle_alpha   90.00
_cell.angle_beta   90.00
_cell.angle_gamma   90.00
#
_symmetry.space_group_name_H-M   'P 1'
#
loop_
_entity.id
_entity.type
_entity.pdbx_description
1 polymer ?
#
loop_
_entity_poly.entity_id
_entity_poly.type
_entity_poly.pdbx_seq_one_letter_code
_entity_poly.pdbx_strand_id
1 'polypeptide(L)'
;MKFRRQLKNMRNNYLAQNVLKPLRSSRMLYGRGKPLSNAQNRHNTFHTEIKNMNLSKSLRGIAAAATLVAAGAAQAAAITTDTWYFFGFGDTGTPLTGSTADTYQSGPIVGVGSPEGSWTIHLNRAAQLFWTDLQISGDRFEFFANAVSVGTSGTDCVGCSSTGTDIAAALADANYGKGSATLGAGDYTLTGTFLGDVKFGDGAFIVRDLPAPGSLALAALGLSLLGFARRRA
;
A
#
# COMPACT_ATOMS: atom_id res chain seq x y z
N MET A 1 25.00 24.56 -32.00
CA MET A 1 24.10 24.21 -33.14
C MET A 1 23.81 22.69 -33.26
N LYS A 2 23.69 21.91 -32.17
CA LYS A 2 23.48 20.44 -32.22
C LYS A 2 22.12 19.93 -31.68
N PHE A 3 21.31 20.79 -31.03
CA PHE A 3 20.10 20.38 -30.31
C PHE A 3 18.84 20.15 -31.19
N ARG A 4 18.79 20.70 -32.41
CA ARG A 4 17.61 20.58 -33.30
C ARG A 4 17.48 19.26 -34.06
N ARG A 5 18.42 18.30 -33.91
CA ARG A 5 18.40 17.02 -34.65
C ARG A 5 17.66 15.87 -33.95
N GLN A 6 17.52 15.85 -32.63
CA GLN A 6 16.85 14.73 -31.94
C GLN A 6 15.32 14.83 -31.91
N LEU A 7 14.76 16.05 -31.85
CA LEU A 7 13.30 16.28 -31.88
C LEU A 7 12.60 15.85 -33.18
N LYS A 8 13.36 15.51 -34.25
CA LYS A 8 12.78 15.03 -35.51
C LYS A 8 12.57 13.50 -35.54
N ASN A 9 13.17 12.74 -34.62
CA ASN A 9 13.09 11.27 -34.63
C ASN A 9 11.99 10.70 -33.73
N MET A 10 11.50 11.42 -32.72
CA MET A 10 10.42 10.92 -31.85
C MET A 10 9.01 11.06 -32.44
N ARG A 11 8.84 11.80 -33.54
CA ARG A 11 7.52 12.03 -34.17
C ARG A 11 7.07 10.91 -35.13
N ASN A 12 7.94 9.97 -35.48
CA ASN A 12 7.65 8.93 -36.48
C ASN A 12 7.14 7.60 -35.91
N ASN A 13 7.24 7.36 -34.60
CA ASN A 13 6.83 6.08 -34.01
C ASN A 13 5.35 6.02 -33.57
N TYR A 14 4.60 7.12 -33.64
CA TYR A 14 3.19 7.19 -33.22
C TYR A 14 2.16 7.09 -34.36
N LEU A 15 2.59 6.86 -35.61
CA LEU A 15 1.70 6.80 -36.79
C LEU A 15 1.68 5.43 -37.49
N ALA A 16 2.17 4.36 -36.85
CA ALA A 16 2.47 3.07 -37.50
C ALA A 16 1.78 1.83 -36.89
N GLN A 17 0.65 1.96 -36.17
CA GLN A 17 -0.10 0.80 -35.65
C GLN A 17 -1.60 0.73 -36.01
N ASN A 18 -2.17 1.76 -36.66
CA ASN A 18 -3.55 1.70 -37.16
C ASN A 18 -3.59 1.31 -38.64
N VAL A 19 -3.46 0.01 -38.94
CA VAL A 19 -3.71 -0.55 -40.28
C VAL A 19 -4.71 -1.70 -40.20
N LEU A 20 -5.95 -1.39 -40.57
CA LEU A 20 -7.06 -2.31 -40.80
C LEU A 20 -6.68 -3.48 -41.71
N LYS A 21 -7.05 -4.72 -41.35
CA LYS A 21 -7.10 -5.88 -42.26
C LYS A 21 -8.34 -6.76 -42.00
N PRO A 22 -8.81 -7.53 -43.00
CA PRO A 22 -10.20 -7.36 -43.43
C PRO A 22 -11.15 -8.53 -43.14
N LEU A 23 -12.45 -8.24 -43.30
CA LEU A 23 -13.52 -9.21 -43.47
C LEU A 23 -13.19 -10.26 -44.55
N ARG A 24 -13.38 -11.55 -44.23
CA ARG A 24 -13.54 -12.61 -45.22
C ARG A 24 -14.76 -13.47 -44.92
N SER A 25 -15.70 -13.45 -45.88
CA SER A 25 -16.85 -14.35 -45.95
C SER A 25 -16.52 -15.54 -46.85
N SER A 26 -16.85 -16.75 -46.41
CA SER A 26 -17.20 -17.95 -47.20
C SER A 26 -17.56 -19.05 -46.21
N ARG A 27 -18.82 -19.46 -46.04
CA ARG A 27 -19.75 -20.19 -46.94
C ARG A 27 -19.78 -21.68 -46.56
N MET A 28 -20.95 -22.06 -46.04
CA MET A 28 -21.54 -23.39 -45.78
C MET A 28 -20.81 -24.65 -46.28
N LEU A 29 -20.82 -25.69 -45.42
CA LEU A 29 -21.19 -27.05 -45.83
C LEU A 29 -22.19 -27.67 -44.83
N TYR A 30 -22.98 -28.62 -45.30
CA TYR A 30 -24.22 -29.12 -44.68
C TYR A 30 -24.00 -30.01 -43.44
N GLY A 31 -24.89 -29.88 -42.45
CA GLY A 31 -25.02 -30.81 -41.31
C GLY A 31 -26.50 -31.04 -40.96
N ARG A 32 -27.02 -32.25 -41.20
CA ARG A 32 -28.43 -32.61 -40.99
C ARG A 32 -28.81 -32.70 -39.50
N GLY A 33 -30.02 -32.22 -39.18
CA GLY A 33 -30.95 -33.01 -38.37
C GLY A 33 -31.14 -32.63 -36.89
N LYS A 34 -32.13 -31.76 -36.64
CA LYS A 34 -33.22 -31.95 -35.66
C LYS A 34 -34.50 -31.31 -36.28
N PRO A 35 -35.72 -31.63 -35.81
CA PRO A 35 -36.27 -30.79 -34.74
C PRO A 35 -37.23 -31.50 -33.76
N LEU A 36 -37.61 -30.77 -32.70
CA LEU A 36 -38.76 -31.01 -31.79
C LEU A 36 -38.66 -32.26 -30.86
N SER A 37 -39.24 -32.26 -29.65
CA SER A 37 -39.66 -31.16 -28.77
C SER A 37 -39.82 -31.67 -27.32
N ASN A 38 -39.62 -30.76 -26.37
CA ASN A 38 -40.26 -30.63 -25.05
C ASN A 38 -41.19 -31.78 -24.56
N ALA A 39 -40.94 -32.30 -23.35
CA ALA A 39 -41.79 -32.09 -22.15
C ALA A 39 -41.95 -33.30 -21.19
N GLN A 40 -41.79 -32.98 -19.90
CA GLN A 40 -42.59 -33.43 -18.75
C GLN A 40 -42.53 -34.88 -18.17
N ASN A 41 -42.33 -34.87 -16.84
CA ASN A 41 -42.99 -35.66 -15.79
C ASN A 41 -42.43 -37.04 -15.34
N ARG A 42 -41.90 -37.02 -14.11
CA ARG A 42 -42.31 -37.81 -12.91
C ARG A 42 -41.90 -39.28 -12.74
N HIS A 43 -41.37 -39.55 -11.53
CA HIS A 43 -41.61 -40.73 -10.66
C HIS A 43 -41.31 -42.14 -11.24
N ASN A 44 -40.40 -42.95 -10.68
CA ASN A 44 -40.49 -43.46 -9.29
C ASN A 44 -39.20 -44.15 -8.77
N THR A 45 -39.19 -44.32 -7.45
CA THR A 45 -38.14 -44.91 -6.58
C THR A 45 -38.02 -46.44 -6.65
N PHE A 46 -36.82 -47.01 -6.45
CA PHE A 46 -36.63 -48.40 -6.02
C PHE A 46 -35.47 -48.60 -5.01
N HIS A 47 -35.69 -49.54 -4.08
CA HIS A 47 -34.97 -49.82 -2.83
C HIS A 47 -34.78 -51.34 -2.63
N THR A 48 -33.83 -51.90 -1.86
CA THR A 48 -32.60 -51.39 -1.20
C THR A 48 -31.74 -52.62 -0.81
N GLU A 49 -30.41 -52.54 -0.99
CA GLU A 49 -29.37 -53.48 -0.48
C GLU A 49 -29.40 -54.99 -0.84
N ILE A 50 -28.21 -55.60 -0.92
CA ILE A 50 -27.74 -56.64 0.04
C ILE A 50 -26.20 -56.78 -0.02
N LYS A 51 -25.56 -56.45 1.11
CA LYS A 51 -24.35 -57.01 1.73
C LYS A 51 -23.58 -58.17 1.02
N ASN A 52 -22.26 -58.02 0.82
CA ASN A 52 -21.21 -58.48 1.77
C ASN A 52 -19.75 -58.46 1.23
N MET A 53 -18.85 -57.91 2.05
CA MET A 53 -17.42 -58.23 2.28
C MET A 53 -16.50 -58.73 1.14
N ASN A 54 -15.41 -57.98 0.91
CA ASN A 54 -14.05 -58.54 1.04
C ASN A 54 -13.00 -57.45 1.36
N LEU A 55 -12.56 -57.42 2.61
CA LEU A 55 -11.62 -56.42 3.15
C LEU A 55 -10.17 -56.82 2.84
N SER A 56 -9.65 -56.48 1.66
CA SER A 56 -8.23 -56.68 1.33
C SER A 56 -7.40 -55.45 1.70
N LYS A 57 -6.43 -55.65 2.60
CA LYS A 57 -5.57 -54.58 3.12
C LYS A 57 -4.63 -54.05 2.02
N SER A 58 -4.78 -52.80 1.62
CA SER A 58 -3.70 -52.04 0.98
C SER A 58 -3.54 -50.66 1.64
N LEU A 59 -2.86 -50.67 2.79
CA LEU A 59 -2.32 -49.45 3.42
C LEU A 59 -1.18 -48.90 2.54
N ARG A 60 -1.55 -48.20 1.47
CA ARG A 60 -0.61 -47.34 0.73
C ARG A 60 -0.38 -46.10 1.58
N GLY A 61 0.66 -46.15 2.42
CA GLY A 61 1.08 -45.01 3.22
C GLY A 61 1.47 -43.83 2.33
N ILE A 62 0.63 -42.81 2.29
CA ILE A 62 0.99 -41.49 1.78
C ILE A 62 1.52 -40.70 2.97
N ALA A 63 2.83 -40.80 3.20
CA ALA A 63 3.52 -39.86 4.07
C ALA A 63 3.60 -38.52 3.31
N ALA A 64 2.58 -37.67 3.49
CA ALA A 64 2.65 -36.29 3.05
C ALA A 64 3.70 -35.58 3.90
N ALA A 65 4.92 -35.46 3.36
CA ALA A 65 5.96 -34.64 3.95
C ALA A 65 5.50 -33.18 3.91
N ALA A 66 4.96 -32.71 5.03
CA ALA A 66 4.61 -31.30 5.20
C ALA A 66 5.92 -30.51 5.29
N THR A 67 6.40 -30.04 4.13
CA THR A 67 7.50 -29.07 4.07
C THR A 67 7.01 -27.78 4.71
N LEU A 68 7.22 -27.65 6.02
CA LEU A 68 7.14 -26.39 6.73
C LEU A 68 8.24 -25.49 6.15
N VAL A 69 7.89 -24.78 5.07
CA VAL A 69 8.58 -23.56 4.70
C VAL A 69 8.35 -22.63 5.88
N ALA A 70 9.36 -22.55 6.76
CA ALA A 70 9.46 -21.46 7.70
C ALA A 70 9.64 -20.19 6.85
N ALA A 71 8.52 -19.57 6.48
CA ALA A 71 8.52 -18.17 6.13
C ALA A 71 9.14 -17.47 7.33
N GLY A 72 10.37 -16.99 7.16
CA GLY A 72 11.05 -16.23 8.20
C GLY A 72 10.10 -15.11 8.60
N ALA A 73 9.77 -15.03 9.89
CA ALA A 73 8.89 -13.97 10.37
C ALA A 73 9.47 -12.65 9.86
N ALA A 74 8.67 -11.87 9.13
CA ALA A 74 9.03 -10.51 8.76
C ALA A 74 9.21 -9.75 10.08
N GLN A 75 10.46 -9.64 10.53
CA GLN A 75 10.78 -9.06 11.82
C GLN A 75 10.58 -7.57 11.71
N ALA A 76 9.45 -7.11 12.24
CA ALA A 76 9.06 -5.72 12.22
C ALA A 76 10.13 -4.88 12.93
N ALA A 77 10.94 -4.15 12.16
CA ALA A 77 12.16 -3.55 12.67
C ALA A 77 11.89 -2.19 13.29
N ALA A 78 12.66 -1.87 14.34
CA ALA A 78 12.46 -0.65 15.12
C ALA A 78 12.84 0.61 14.32
N ILE A 79 11.93 1.58 14.29
CA ILE A 79 12.17 2.95 13.82
C ILE A 79 12.18 3.91 15.02
N THR A 80 12.73 5.11 14.82
CA THR A 80 12.82 6.16 15.85
C THR A 80 11.94 7.36 15.51
N THR A 81 11.53 8.11 16.53
CA THR A 81 10.85 9.39 16.33
C THR A 81 11.77 10.44 15.71
N ASP A 82 11.16 11.47 15.12
CA ASP A 82 11.79 12.63 14.50
C ASP A 82 12.82 12.32 13.39
N THR A 83 12.77 11.11 12.86
CA THR A 83 13.54 10.62 11.72
C THR A 83 12.63 10.39 10.53
N TRP A 84 13.00 10.92 9.36
CA TRP A 84 12.33 10.62 8.10
C TRP A 84 12.82 9.30 7.54
N TYR A 85 11.90 8.45 7.11
CA TYR A 85 12.16 7.13 6.55
C TYR A 85 11.57 7.03 5.14
N PHE A 86 12.36 6.61 4.15
CA PHE A 86 11.85 6.27 2.82
C PHE A 86 11.23 4.88 2.80
N PHE A 87 10.16 4.71 2.03
CA PHE A 87 9.54 3.42 1.74
C PHE A 87 9.37 3.26 0.24
N GLY A 88 9.44 2.03 -0.25
CA GLY A 88 9.13 1.69 -1.63
C GLY A 88 7.67 1.27 -1.79
N PHE A 89 7.18 1.27 -3.02
CA PHE A 89 5.91 0.64 -3.39
C PHE A 89 5.97 -0.02 -4.77
N GLY A 90 5.03 -0.94 -5.02
CA GLY A 90 4.86 -1.66 -6.28
C GLY A 90 3.49 -1.40 -6.92
N ASP A 91 2.85 -2.44 -7.44
CA ASP A 91 1.51 -2.37 -8.02
C ASP A 91 0.43 -1.90 -7.01
N THR A 92 -0.67 -1.33 -7.51
CA THR A 92 -1.83 -0.90 -6.70
C THR A 92 -2.33 -2.00 -5.77
N GLY A 93 -2.58 -1.67 -4.50
CA GLY A 93 -3.03 -2.59 -3.47
C GLY A 93 -1.91 -3.46 -2.86
N THR A 94 -0.64 -3.29 -3.27
CA THR A 94 0.48 -3.95 -2.61
C THR A 94 0.91 -3.23 -1.32
N PRO A 95 1.48 -3.96 -0.34
CA PRO A 95 2.08 -3.34 0.83
C PRO A 95 3.25 -2.43 0.46
N LEU A 96 3.46 -1.37 1.25
CA LEU A 96 4.71 -0.61 1.20
C LEU A 96 5.88 -1.51 1.65
N THR A 97 7.05 -1.30 1.04
CA THR A 97 8.27 -2.06 1.32
C THR A 97 9.30 -1.20 2.02
N GLY A 98 10.37 -1.83 2.49
CA GLY A 98 11.60 -1.11 2.80
C GLY A 98 12.10 -0.34 1.58
N SER A 99 12.99 0.62 1.82
CA SER A 99 13.77 1.27 0.77
C SER A 99 15.12 1.67 1.34
N THR A 100 16.18 1.61 0.52
CA THR A 100 17.46 2.23 0.88
C THR A 100 17.32 3.74 0.86
N ALA A 101 18.11 4.47 1.67
CA ALA A 101 18.20 5.91 1.49
C ALA A 101 18.64 6.22 0.05
N ASP A 102 17.88 7.06 -0.67
CA ASP A 102 18.31 7.52 -1.98
C ASP A 102 19.67 8.24 -1.84
N THR A 103 20.58 7.94 -2.75
CA THR A 103 21.90 8.59 -2.83
C THR A 103 21.79 10.02 -3.38
N TYR A 104 20.66 10.38 -4.01
CA TYR A 104 20.41 11.67 -4.67
C TYR A 104 19.46 12.60 -3.92
N GLN A 105 19.46 12.56 -2.59
CA GLN A 105 18.73 13.53 -1.75
C GLN A 105 19.14 14.97 -2.09
N SER A 106 18.23 15.70 -2.75
CA SER A 106 18.47 17.07 -3.21
C SER A 106 17.94 18.17 -2.27
N GLY A 107 17.24 17.79 -1.20
CA GLY A 107 16.53 18.70 -0.29
C GLY A 107 17.24 18.98 1.05
N PRO A 108 16.78 20.01 1.79
CA PRO A 108 17.27 20.31 3.15
C PRO A 108 16.78 19.33 4.22
N ILE A 109 15.78 18.49 3.92
CA ILE A 109 15.30 17.41 4.78
C ILE A 109 15.95 16.10 4.30
N VAL A 110 16.75 15.51 5.18
CA VAL A 110 17.44 14.23 4.95
C VAL A 110 16.62 13.10 5.57
N GLY A 111 16.27 12.10 4.76
CA GLY A 111 15.69 10.84 5.22
C GLY A 111 16.73 9.72 5.33
N VAL A 112 16.35 8.60 5.92
CA VAL A 112 17.11 7.35 5.93
C VAL A 112 16.28 6.24 5.28
N GLY A 113 16.92 5.14 4.90
CA GLY A 113 16.20 3.97 4.41
C GLY A 113 15.35 3.33 5.51
N SER A 114 14.12 2.94 5.20
CA SER A 114 13.34 2.10 6.12
C SER A 114 13.76 0.63 6.01
N PRO A 115 13.72 -0.13 7.11
CA PRO A 115 13.86 -1.57 7.08
C PRO A 115 12.75 -2.23 6.24
N GLU A 116 13.03 -3.44 5.74
CA GLU A 116 12.03 -4.23 5.01
C GLU A 116 10.89 -4.75 5.90
N GLY A 117 9.67 -4.77 5.33
CA GLY A 117 8.47 -5.25 5.99
C GLY A 117 7.75 -4.15 6.78
N SER A 118 7.33 -4.48 8.00
CA SER A 118 6.63 -3.56 8.90
C SER A 118 7.58 -2.86 9.88
N TRP A 119 7.16 -1.73 10.42
CA TRP A 119 8.01 -0.87 11.25
C TRP A 119 7.47 -0.80 12.68
N THR A 120 8.28 -1.15 13.69
CA THR A 120 7.88 -1.06 15.09
C THR A 120 8.32 0.25 15.73
N ILE A 121 7.47 0.84 16.56
CA ILE A 121 7.81 2.03 17.35
C ILE A 121 7.13 1.99 18.71
N HIS A 122 7.87 2.38 19.75
CA HIS A 122 7.35 2.61 21.09
C HIS A 122 7.21 4.12 21.34
N LEU A 123 6.01 4.56 21.73
CA LEU A 123 5.70 5.97 21.97
C LEU A 123 5.43 6.22 23.46
N ASN A 124 6.31 7.00 24.10
CA ASN A 124 6.16 7.41 25.50
C ASN A 124 5.04 8.45 25.73
N ARG A 125 4.56 9.07 24.65
CA ARG A 125 3.54 10.12 24.61
C ARG A 125 2.83 10.10 23.26
N ALA A 126 1.76 10.88 23.11
CA ALA A 126 1.12 11.03 21.81
C ALA A 126 2.09 11.63 20.77
N ALA A 127 2.01 11.12 19.54
CA ALA A 127 2.84 11.52 18.42
C ALA A 127 1.98 11.71 17.15
N GLN A 128 2.52 12.42 16.17
CA GLN A 128 1.94 12.53 14.84
C GLN A 128 2.74 11.65 13.88
N LEU A 129 2.08 10.65 13.31
CA LEU A 129 2.55 9.99 12.09
C LEU A 129 2.19 10.90 10.91
N PHE A 130 3.14 11.15 10.02
CA PHE A 130 2.95 11.90 8.79
C PHE A 130 3.62 11.15 7.63
N TRP A 131 3.00 11.14 6.45
CA TRP A 131 3.56 10.54 5.24
C TRP A 131 3.32 11.40 4.00
N THR A 132 4.24 11.32 3.03
CA THR A 132 4.17 11.97 1.73
C THR A 132 4.66 11.05 0.62
N ASP A 133 4.02 11.21 -0.52
CA ASP A 133 4.51 10.94 -1.87
C ASP A 133 5.86 11.63 -2.16
N LEU A 134 6.67 11.02 -3.04
CA LEU A 134 7.97 11.51 -3.56
C LEU A 134 8.16 11.07 -5.03
N GLN A 135 9.27 11.50 -5.63
CA GLN A 135 9.62 11.34 -7.05
C GLN A 135 8.70 12.10 -8.00
N ILE A 136 7.45 11.66 -8.19
CA ILE A 136 6.47 12.23 -9.11
C ILE A 136 5.15 12.38 -8.35
N SER A 137 4.62 13.60 -8.30
CA SER A 137 3.38 13.89 -7.59
C SER A 137 2.22 13.04 -8.12
N GLY A 138 1.35 12.57 -7.23
CA GLY A 138 0.07 11.96 -7.55
C GLY A 138 -0.18 10.61 -6.89
N ASP A 139 0.86 10.03 -6.27
CA ASP A 139 0.76 8.73 -5.65
C ASP A 139 0.10 8.80 -4.28
N ARG A 140 -0.64 7.75 -3.94
CA ARG A 140 -1.51 7.69 -2.76
C ARG A 140 -1.21 6.48 -1.91
N PHE A 141 -1.34 6.63 -0.60
CA PHE A 141 -1.00 5.60 0.39
C PHE A 141 -2.02 5.59 1.53
N GLU A 142 -2.42 4.39 1.95
CA GLU A 142 -3.07 4.17 3.23
C GLU A 142 -2.03 3.71 4.26
N PHE A 143 -2.05 4.28 5.47
CA PHE A 143 -1.25 3.81 6.58
C PHE A 143 -2.12 3.11 7.62
N PHE A 144 -1.54 2.10 8.25
CA PHE A 144 -2.16 1.30 9.29
C PHE A 144 -1.27 1.26 10.53
N ALA A 145 -1.88 1.28 11.70
CA ALA A 145 -1.21 1.07 12.98
C ALA A 145 -1.87 -0.13 13.67
N ASN A 146 -1.08 -1.15 14.01
CA ASN A 146 -1.57 -2.42 14.55
C ASN A 146 -2.71 -3.04 13.70
N ALA A 147 -2.51 -3.03 12.37
CA ALA A 147 -3.47 -3.47 11.34
C ALA A 147 -4.81 -2.69 11.26
N VAL A 148 -4.97 -1.58 12.00
CA VAL A 148 -6.11 -0.67 11.88
C VAL A 148 -5.71 0.52 11.01
N SER A 149 -6.51 0.85 9.99
CA SER A 149 -6.27 2.04 9.15
C SER A 149 -6.28 3.31 10.00
N VAL A 150 -5.26 4.15 9.85
CA VAL A 150 -5.15 5.45 10.52
C VAL A 150 -5.34 6.63 9.57
N GLY A 151 -5.43 6.36 8.26
CA GLY A 151 -5.77 7.36 7.25
C GLY A 151 -5.17 7.06 5.88
N THR A 152 -5.72 7.71 4.87
CA THR A 152 -5.14 7.79 3.52
C THR A 152 -4.47 9.13 3.30
N SER A 153 -3.52 9.19 2.36
CA SER A 153 -3.05 10.46 1.81
C SER A 153 -4.16 11.16 1.00
N GLY A 154 -3.91 12.42 0.64
CA GLY A 154 -4.77 13.23 -0.21
C GLY A 154 -4.99 12.71 -1.64
N THR A 155 -5.74 13.50 -2.41
CA THR A 155 -6.19 13.18 -3.77
C THR A 155 -5.11 13.30 -4.84
N ASP A 156 -5.42 12.80 -6.03
CA ASP A 156 -4.54 12.78 -7.21
C ASP A 156 -4.07 14.18 -7.66
N CYS A 157 -2.90 14.22 -8.31
CA CYS A 157 -2.29 15.42 -8.87
C CYS A 157 -3.07 15.98 -10.08
N VAL A 158 -3.00 17.31 -10.28
CA VAL A 158 -3.48 17.97 -11.50
C VAL A 158 -2.31 18.67 -12.18
N GLY A 159 -1.84 18.09 -13.30
CA GLY A 159 -0.64 18.59 -13.99
C GLY A 159 0.64 18.17 -13.27
N CYS A 160 0.73 16.88 -12.98
CA CYS A 160 1.70 16.22 -12.11
C CYS A 160 3.16 16.63 -12.38
N SER A 161 3.90 16.92 -11.31
CA SER A 161 5.25 17.45 -11.29
C SER A 161 6.25 16.40 -10.75
N SER A 162 7.56 16.71 -10.81
CA SER A 162 8.59 15.89 -10.17
C SER A 162 9.51 16.77 -9.33
N THR A 163 9.67 16.40 -8.05
CA THR A 163 10.63 16.99 -7.10
C THR A 163 11.80 16.03 -6.81
N GLY A 164 11.83 14.86 -7.45
CA GLY A 164 12.73 13.78 -7.05
C GLY A 164 12.47 13.37 -5.60
N THR A 165 13.53 13.05 -4.87
CA THR A 165 13.46 12.67 -3.44
C THR A 165 13.63 13.86 -2.48
N ASP A 166 13.43 15.11 -2.96
CA ASP A 166 13.34 16.28 -2.07
C ASP A 166 12.01 16.28 -1.29
N ILE A 167 12.10 15.78 -0.05
CA ILE A 167 10.99 15.75 0.91
C ILE A 167 10.45 17.16 1.18
N ALA A 168 11.30 18.19 1.26
CA ALA A 168 10.83 19.55 1.56
C ALA A 168 10.01 20.15 0.41
N ALA A 169 10.41 19.87 -0.84
CA ALA A 169 9.67 20.30 -2.02
C ALA A 169 8.33 19.55 -2.15
N ALA A 170 8.31 18.23 -1.96
CA ALA A 170 7.07 17.44 -1.95
C ALA A 170 6.09 17.84 -0.82
N LEU A 171 6.62 18.24 0.34
CA LEU A 171 5.82 18.80 1.42
C LEU A 171 5.16 20.14 1.05
N ALA A 172 5.84 20.97 0.26
CA ALA A 172 5.37 22.30 -0.13
C ALA A 172 4.42 22.31 -1.35
N ASP A 173 4.53 21.34 -2.26
CA ASP A 173 3.67 21.22 -3.45
C ASP A 173 2.35 20.48 -3.12
N ALA A 174 1.21 21.13 -3.38
CA ALA A 174 -0.12 20.59 -3.09
C ALA A 174 -0.49 19.34 -3.91
N ASN A 175 0.23 19.04 -5.01
CA ASN A 175 -0.03 17.87 -5.85
C ASN A 175 0.47 16.54 -5.28
N TYR A 176 1.41 16.56 -4.34
CA TYR A 176 1.95 15.35 -3.71
C TYR A 176 0.97 14.81 -2.66
N GLY A 177 0.63 13.54 -2.75
CA GLY A 177 -0.23 12.85 -1.79
C GLY A 177 0.36 12.93 -0.38
N LYS A 178 -0.32 13.63 0.53
CA LYS A 178 0.08 13.80 1.94
C LYS A 178 -0.99 13.29 2.89
N GLY A 179 -0.58 12.65 3.99
CA GLY A 179 -1.48 12.18 5.04
C GLY A 179 -0.86 12.31 6.42
N SER A 180 -1.70 12.34 7.45
CA SER A 180 -1.26 12.41 8.84
C SER A 180 -2.27 11.80 9.80
N ALA A 181 -1.80 11.15 10.86
CA ALA A 181 -2.60 10.58 11.93
C ALA A 181 -1.98 10.90 13.30
N THR A 182 -2.83 10.99 14.33
CA THR A 182 -2.36 11.07 15.72
C THR A 182 -2.32 9.67 16.33
N LEU A 183 -1.15 9.26 16.81
CA LEU A 183 -0.95 8.05 17.58
C LEU A 183 -0.91 8.42 19.08
N GLY A 184 -1.42 7.53 19.92
CA GLY A 184 -1.34 7.66 21.38
C GLY A 184 0.05 7.28 21.90
N ALA A 185 0.19 7.21 23.23
CA ALA A 185 1.30 6.49 23.83
C ALA A 185 1.05 4.97 23.72
N GLY A 186 2.11 4.19 23.51
CA GLY A 186 2.06 2.73 23.40
C GLY A 186 2.94 2.17 22.27
N ASP A 187 2.83 0.86 22.06
CA ASP A 187 3.55 0.13 21.03
C ASP A 187 2.73 0.01 19.73
N TYR A 188 3.38 0.31 18.61
CA TYR A 188 2.78 0.27 17.29
C TYR A 188 3.63 -0.53 16.30
N THR A 189 2.98 -1.39 15.53
CA THR A 189 3.47 -1.90 14.26
C THR A 189 2.80 -1.12 13.14
N LEU A 190 3.59 -0.36 12.39
CA LEU A 190 3.15 0.43 11.25
C LEU A 190 3.34 -0.36 9.95
N THR A 191 2.36 -0.25 9.07
CA THR A 191 2.39 -0.73 7.68
C THR A 191 1.67 0.28 6.79
N GLY A 192 1.82 0.14 5.47
CA GLY A 192 0.94 0.85 4.54
C GLY A 192 0.61 0.02 3.30
N THR A 193 -0.29 0.56 2.50
CA THR A 193 -0.72 0.01 1.21
C THR A 193 -0.71 1.13 0.17
N PHE A 194 -0.23 0.84 -1.03
CA PHE A 194 -0.27 1.78 -2.16
C PHE A 194 -1.65 1.80 -2.83
N LEU A 195 -2.17 3.00 -3.11
CA LEU A 195 -3.52 3.30 -3.61
C LEU A 195 -3.54 4.11 -4.92
N GLY A 196 -2.39 4.38 -5.53
CA GLY A 196 -2.28 5.05 -6.84
C GLY A 196 -2.29 4.06 -8.01
N ASP A 197 -2.04 4.56 -9.22
CA ASP A 197 -1.98 3.78 -10.46
C ASP A 197 -0.54 3.56 -10.99
N VAL A 198 0.47 4.21 -10.40
CA VAL A 198 1.88 4.10 -10.78
C VAL A 198 2.48 2.80 -10.23
N LYS A 199 3.21 2.03 -11.06
CA LYS A 199 3.62 0.66 -10.71
C LYS A 199 4.82 0.53 -9.78
N PHE A 200 5.54 1.61 -9.52
CA PHE A 200 6.68 1.66 -8.61
C PHE A 200 7.06 3.11 -8.31
N GLY A 201 7.62 3.34 -7.13
CA GLY A 201 8.17 4.63 -6.70
C GLY A 201 8.63 4.58 -5.25
N ASP A 202 8.97 5.74 -4.70
CA ASP A 202 9.29 5.93 -3.29
C ASP A 202 8.30 6.92 -2.66
N GLY A 203 8.08 6.80 -1.37
CA GLY A 203 7.54 7.86 -0.52
C GLY A 203 8.36 8.01 0.75
N ALA A 204 7.98 8.94 1.64
CA ALA A 204 8.61 9.06 2.95
C ALA A 204 7.58 9.29 4.08
N PHE A 205 7.90 8.77 5.26
CA PHE A 205 7.12 9.00 6.49
C PHE A 205 8.00 9.42 7.66
N ILE A 206 7.38 10.00 8.68
CA ILE A 206 7.99 10.38 9.95
C ILE A 206 6.98 10.18 11.09
N VAL A 207 7.45 9.76 12.26
CA VAL A 207 6.68 9.85 13.50
C VAL A 207 7.32 10.93 14.37
N ARG A 208 6.60 12.01 14.67
CA ARG A 208 7.09 13.15 15.46
C ARG A 208 6.34 13.24 16.78
N ASP A 209 7.07 13.41 17.88
CA ASP A 209 6.45 13.66 19.18
C ASP A 209 5.60 14.94 19.15
N LEU A 210 4.35 14.86 19.63
CA LEU A 210 3.54 16.06 19.81
C LEU A 210 4.00 16.79 21.09
N PRO A 211 4.24 18.11 21.02
CA PRO A 211 4.50 18.90 22.23
C PRO A 211 3.36 18.71 23.24
N ALA A 212 3.71 18.58 24.52
CA ALA A 212 2.71 18.43 25.57
C ALA A 212 1.72 19.62 25.51
N PRO A 213 0.39 19.38 25.57
CA PRO A 213 -0.59 20.44 25.45
C PRO A 213 -0.32 21.60 26.43
N GLY A 214 -0.31 22.83 25.92
CA GLY A 214 -0.07 24.04 26.71
C GLY A 214 -1.04 24.24 27.87
N SER A 215 -2.15 23.47 27.91
CA SER A 215 -3.04 23.36 29.06
C SER A 215 -2.35 22.91 30.34
N LEU A 216 -1.28 22.10 30.29
CA LEU A 216 -0.48 21.75 31.48
C LEU A 216 0.31 22.94 32.01
N ALA A 217 0.88 23.75 31.12
CA ALA A 217 1.55 25.00 31.50
C ALA A 217 0.53 26.02 32.07
N LEU A 218 -0.65 26.14 31.46
CA LEU A 218 -1.73 26.99 31.97
C LEU A 218 -2.29 26.49 33.31
N ALA A 219 -2.40 25.17 33.53
CA ALA A 219 -2.81 24.60 34.81
C ALA A 219 -1.76 24.88 35.91
N ALA A 220 -0.47 24.71 35.61
CA ALA A 220 0.61 25.05 36.53
C ALA A 220 0.64 26.56 36.85
N LEU A 221 0.43 27.42 35.85
CA LEU A 221 0.31 28.86 36.04
C LEU A 221 -0.93 29.22 36.88
N GLY A 222 -2.10 28.63 36.60
CA GLY A 222 -3.31 28.83 37.39
C GLY A 222 -3.15 28.43 38.85
N LEU A 223 -2.56 27.26 39.11
CA LEU A 223 -2.25 26.80 40.47
C LEU A 223 -1.23 27.70 41.18
N SER A 224 -0.21 28.20 40.48
CA SER A 224 0.76 29.13 41.08
C SER A 224 0.13 30.49 41.43
N LEU A 225 -0.73 31.04 40.56
CA LEU A 225 -1.48 32.28 40.82
C LEU A 225 -2.43 32.12 42.03
N LEU A 226 -3.16 31.00 42.11
CA LEU A 226 -4.00 30.67 43.28
C LEU A 226 -3.17 30.53 44.57
N GLY A 227 -1.99 29.91 44.48
CA GLY A 227 -1.04 29.80 45.59
C GLY A 227 -0.50 31.15 46.07
N PHE A 228 -0.19 32.08 45.16
CA PHE A 228 0.23 33.43 45.50
C PHE A 228 -0.91 34.28 46.08
N ALA A 229 -2.12 34.17 45.54
CA ALA A 229 -3.29 34.86 46.06
C ALA A 229 -3.59 34.42 47.51
N ARG A 230 -3.54 33.11 47.80
CA ARG A 230 -3.76 32.55 49.14
C ARG A 230 -2.66 32.89 50.16
N ARG A 231 -1.49 33.36 49.73
CA ARG A 231 -0.43 33.86 50.64
C ARG A 231 -0.53 35.36 50.92
N ARG A 232 -1.48 36.07 50.31
CA ARG A 232 -1.70 37.53 50.48
C ARG A 232 -3.03 37.88 51.15
N ALA A 233 -3.88 36.89 51.42
CA ALA A 233 -5.09 36.99 52.22
C ALA A 233 -4.87 36.35 53.59
#